data_AF-A0A2A5VJS2-F1
#
_entry.id   AF-A0A2A5VJS2-F1
#
_cell.length_a   1.000
_cell.length_b   1.000
_cell.length_c   1.000
_cell.angle_alpha   90.00
_cell.angle_beta   90.00
_cell.angle_gamma   90.00
#
_symmetry.space_group_name_H-M   'P 1'
#
loop_
_entity.id
_entity.type
_entity.pdbx_description
1 polymer ?
#
loop_
_entity_poly.entity_id
_entity_poly.type
_entity_poly.pdbx_seq_one_letter_code
_entity_poly.pdbx_strand_id
1 'polypeptide(L)'
;MIDGYRGFGAVMRRAALILCLLLLAPVSGAWSLPELPPFEEEWVVVREDGWTHDDWVALRSDGLEPLRQISVTEVLVWGDHGTYKPDMGVVLRGPFADGYRVVLEPRLPSDAQWGILSTFEYEMLQLAGMNSVLPTSFEVHGINPSVFDAVPGIWWVEPLLETKARNDLSSSIMENGSMEGHPAWNLGLNGSGVIIGVADSGIELDHGCFRENATDIGEIGVDHRKVVLVNTSIDGGDHSGQADYKHGTHIAGSLVCDMWNGTVGEGTSPSHGARLLFQDVVNESGWSEPSIDWLLAEAVANGVIIHSDSWGDDTEAYTLRSAEFDLWHREMPWSLAFIAPGNNPSKFYEPANARNVVSVGGTMSDNSTNLYPSSSTGPTEEGLRGNFIVAPAVGIVSANADGNVSSFNDDMR
;
A
#
# COMPACT_ATOMS: atom_id res chain seq x y z
N MET A 1 38.20 -22.85 26.57
CA MET A 1 37.03 -22.01 26.90
C MET A 1 35.90 -22.52 26.03
N ILE A 2 35.10 -23.51 26.47
CA ILE A 2 33.96 -23.38 27.42
C ILE A 2 32.99 -22.34 26.81
N ASP A 3 31.77 -22.59 26.36
CA ASP A 3 30.73 -23.64 26.48
C ASP A 3 29.85 -23.51 25.20
N GLY A 4 29.00 -24.42 24.72
CA GLY A 4 28.31 -25.54 25.34
C GLY A 4 26.78 -25.39 25.13
N TYR A 5 26.19 -26.33 24.39
CA TYR A 5 24.82 -26.86 24.52
C TYR A 5 23.59 -25.91 24.57
N ARG A 6 22.63 -26.12 23.65
CA ARG A 6 21.21 -26.47 23.96
C ARG A 6 20.37 -26.66 22.70
N GLY A 7 20.48 -27.83 22.08
CA GLY A 7 19.38 -28.43 21.30
C GLY A 7 18.61 -29.42 22.17
N PHE A 8 17.32 -29.64 21.88
CA PHE A 8 16.51 -30.75 22.42
C PHE A 8 16.08 -30.74 23.91
N GLY A 9 15.71 -29.58 24.47
CA GLY A 9 15.29 -29.49 25.89
C GLY A 9 13.79 -29.51 26.19
N ALA A 10 12.94 -28.95 25.31
CA ALA A 10 11.55 -28.60 25.70
C ALA A 10 10.53 -29.71 25.40
N VAL A 11 10.63 -30.37 24.25
CA VAL A 11 9.66 -31.41 23.81
C VAL A 11 9.75 -32.68 24.65
N MET A 12 10.96 -33.09 25.05
CA MET A 12 11.17 -34.28 25.89
C MET A 12 10.72 -34.10 27.35
N ARG A 13 10.73 -32.87 27.88
CA ARG A 13 10.33 -32.61 29.27
C ARG A 13 8.82 -32.70 29.48
N ARG A 14 8.02 -32.38 28.47
CA ARG A 14 6.54 -32.45 28.54
C ARG A 14 6.01 -33.88 28.38
N ALA A 15 6.60 -34.68 27.48
CA ALA A 15 6.24 -36.09 27.36
C ALA A 15 6.66 -36.92 28.60
N ALA A 16 7.80 -36.60 29.22
CA ALA A 16 8.27 -37.30 30.41
C ALA A 16 7.44 -37.00 31.67
N LEU A 17 6.88 -35.79 31.81
CA LEU A 17 6.01 -35.43 32.94
C LEU A 17 4.68 -36.18 32.90
N ILE A 18 4.11 -36.40 31.72
CA ILE A 18 2.87 -37.17 31.52
C ILE A 18 3.11 -38.66 31.78
N LEU A 19 4.26 -39.20 31.35
CA LEU A 19 4.60 -40.61 31.57
C LEU A 19 4.93 -40.93 33.04
N CYS A 20 5.56 -39.99 33.76
CA CYS A 20 5.91 -40.15 35.18
C CYS A 20 4.70 -40.08 36.12
N LEU A 21 3.65 -39.33 35.77
CA LEU A 21 2.41 -39.27 36.55
C LEU A 21 1.55 -40.56 36.41
N LEU A 22 1.73 -41.31 35.33
CA LEU A 22 1.00 -42.57 35.08
C LEU A 22 1.64 -43.81 35.73
N LEU A 23 2.90 -43.72 36.19
CA LEU A 23 3.66 -44.86 36.71
C LEU A 23 3.75 -44.95 38.24
N LEU A 24 3.19 -43.98 38.98
CA LEU A 24 3.35 -43.89 40.44
C LEU A 24 2.03 -43.58 41.19
N ALA A 25 0.98 -44.40 40.98
CA ALA A 25 -0.06 -44.57 42.00
C ALA A 25 -0.86 -45.87 41.77
N PRO A 26 -0.89 -46.81 42.73
CA PRO A 26 -2.04 -47.69 42.85
C PRO A 26 -3.17 -46.94 43.57
N VAL A 27 -4.39 -47.48 43.47
CA VAL A 27 -5.59 -47.19 44.28
C VAL A 27 -6.72 -46.49 43.51
N SER A 28 -7.66 -47.35 43.11
CA SER A 28 -9.12 -47.19 43.18
C SER A 28 -9.65 -45.81 43.60
N GLY A 29 -10.35 -45.16 42.67
CA GLY A 29 -11.24 -44.05 42.94
C GLY A 29 -11.70 -43.47 41.61
N ALA A 30 -13.00 -43.51 41.34
CA ALA A 30 -13.61 -42.87 40.19
C ALA A 30 -13.43 -41.35 40.33
N TRP A 31 -12.35 -40.83 39.78
CA TRP A 31 -12.16 -39.41 39.51
C TRP A 31 -12.27 -39.29 37.99
N SER A 32 -13.35 -38.69 37.52
CA SER A 32 -13.41 -38.22 36.13
C SER A 32 -12.20 -37.32 35.92
N LEU A 33 -11.31 -37.70 35.00
CA LEU A 33 -10.30 -36.78 34.49
C LEU A 33 -11.03 -35.49 34.09
N PRO A 34 -10.49 -34.29 34.42
CA PRO A 34 -11.04 -33.06 33.87
C PRO A 34 -11.12 -33.22 32.36
N GLU A 35 -12.28 -32.93 31.75
CA GLU A 35 -12.34 -32.79 30.29
C GLU A 35 -11.29 -31.75 29.91
N LEU A 36 -10.30 -32.18 29.12
CA LEU A 36 -9.39 -31.25 28.51
C LEU A 36 -10.25 -30.30 27.66
N PRO A 37 -10.06 -28.98 27.76
CA PRO A 37 -10.80 -28.06 26.89
C PRO A 37 -10.59 -28.50 25.44
N PRO A 38 -11.64 -28.42 24.60
CA PRO A 38 -11.51 -28.77 23.19
C PRO A 38 -10.38 -27.94 22.57
N PHE A 39 -9.56 -28.58 21.74
CA PHE A 39 -8.54 -27.88 20.97
C PHE A 39 -9.27 -27.11 19.87
N GLU A 40 -9.38 -25.80 20.03
CA GLU A 40 -9.91 -24.93 18.99
C GLU A 40 -8.83 -24.64 17.94
N GLU A 41 -9.25 -24.64 16.69
CA GLU A 41 -8.40 -24.45 15.51
C GLU A 41 -9.26 -23.91 14.35
N GLU A 42 -8.64 -23.66 13.21
CA GLU A 42 -9.33 -23.20 12.01
C GLU A 42 -10.18 -24.32 11.39
N TRP A 43 -11.39 -23.96 10.99
CA TRP A 43 -12.32 -24.79 10.23
C TRP A 43 -12.97 -23.99 9.12
N VAL A 44 -13.43 -24.65 8.07
CA VAL A 44 -14.31 -24.07 7.06
C VAL A 44 -15.73 -24.57 7.28
N VAL A 45 -16.69 -23.65 7.28
CA VAL A 45 -18.12 -23.96 7.25
C VAL A 45 -18.66 -23.65 5.86
N VAL A 46 -19.31 -24.64 5.24
CA VAL A 46 -19.85 -24.55 3.87
C VAL A 46 -21.36 -24.41 3.91
N ARG A 47 -21.89 -23.48 3.12
CA ARG A 47 -23.32 -23.32 2.84
C ARG A 47 -23.53 -23.14 1.34
N GLU A 48 -24.19 -24.12 0.72
CA GLU A 48 -24.40 -24.15 -0.74
C GLU A 48 -25.22 -22.96 -1.25
N ASP A 49 -26.17 -22.47 -0.43
CA ASP A 49 -27.03 -21.32 -0.76
C ASP A 49 -26.34 -19.95 -0.54
N GLY A 50 -25.09 -19.95 -0.09
CA GLY A 50 -24.31 -18.77 0.26
C GLY A 50 -24.51 -18.30 1.70
N TRP A 51 -23.72 -17.29 2.10
CA TRP A 51 -23.74 -16.72 3.45
C TRP A 51 -24.47 -15.37 3.51
N THR A 52 -25.36 -15.23 4.49
CA THR A 52 -25.91 -13.93 4.88
C THR A 52 -25.26 -13.39 6.15
N HIS A 53 -25.48 -12.11 6.46
CA HIS A 53 -25.02 -11.52 7.72
C HIS A 53 -25.63 -12.22 8.95
N ASP A 54 -26.91 -12.61 8.88
CA ASP A 54 -27.58 -13.31 9.98
C ASP A 54 -26.95 -14.69 10.22
N ASP A 55 -26.60 -15.39 9.15
CA ASP A 55 -25.87 -16.67 9.23
C ASP A 55 -24.48 -16.49 9.85
N TRP A 56 -23.76 -15.44 9.46
CA TRP A 56 -22.45 -15.10 10.03
C TRP A 56 -22.54 -14.83 11.54
N VAL A 57 -23.56 -14.09 11.99
CA VAL A 57 -23.78 -13.82 13.42
C VAL A 57 -24.17 -15.10 14.16
N ALA A 58 -24.98 -15.96 13.53
CA ALA A 58 -25.44 -17.22 14.12
C ALA A 58 -24.30 -18.19 14.46
N LEU A 59 -23.18 -18.17 13.73
CA LEU A 59 -21.99 -18.99 14.00
C LEU A 59 -21.51 -18.91 15.45
N ARG A 60 -21.56 -17.73 16.06
CA ARG A 60 -21.15 -17.55 17.47
C ARG A 60 -22.07 -18.28 18.45
N SER A 61 -23.34 -18.45 18.09
CA SER A 61 -24.29 -19.23 18.89
C SER A 61 -23.97 -20.73 18.86
N ASP A 62 -23.30 -21.17 17.79
CA ASP A 62 -22.81 -22.54 17.62
C ASP A 62 -21.40 -22.73 18.19
N GLY A 63 -20.83 -21.72 18.85
CA GLY A 63 -19.48 -21.78 19.44
C GLY A 63 -18.35 -21.59 18.43
N LEU A 64 -18.65 -21.06 17.23
CA LEU A 64 -17.66 -20.80 16.18
C LEU A 64 -17.44 -19.30 16.03
N GLU A 65 -16.21 -18.81 16.21
CA GLU A 65 -15.89 -17.41 15.95
C GLU A 65 -15.58 -17.23 14.46
N PRO A 66 -16.36 -16.42 13.72
CA PRO A 66 -16.13 -16.24 12.30
C PRO A 66 -14.95 -15.29 12.04
N LEU A 67 -13.96 -15.77 11.29
CA LEU A 67 -12.72 -15.03 10.99
C LEU A 67 -12.87 -14.20 9.72
N ARG A 68 -13.07 -14.88 8.58
CA ARG A 68 -13.27 -14.28 7.24
C ARG A 68 -14.05 -15.18 6.30
N GLN A 69 -14.80 -14.57 5.39
CA GLN A 69 -15.42 -15.29 4.27
C GLN A 69 -14.36 -15.57 3.20
N ILE A 70 -14.25 -16.82 2.74
CA ILE A 70 -13.24 -17.24 1.76
C ILE A 70 -13.82 -17.49 0.37
N SER A 71 -15.13 -17.77 0.28
CA SER A 71 -15.90 -17.77 -0.96
C SER A 71 -17.37 -17.46 -0.68
N VAL A 72 -18.20 -17.35 -1.72
CA VAL A 72 -19.65 -17.10 -1.56
C VAL A 72 -20.30 -18.13 -0.62
N THR A 73 -19.80 -19.36 -0.65
CA THR A 73 -20.36 -20.51 0.08
C THR A 73 -19.54 -20.91 1.30
N GLU A 74 -18.38 -20.31 1.55
CA GLU A 74 -17.43 -20.79 2.56
C GLU A 74 -16.95 -19.68 3.48
N VAL A 75 -17.00 -19.95 4.79
CA VAL A 75 -16.48 -19.06 5.84
C VAL A 75 -15.45 -19.83 6.66
N LEU A 76 -14.29 -19.19 6.87
CA LEU A 76 -13.28 -19.63 7.81
C LEU A 76 -13.70 -19.21 9.23
N VAL A 77 -13.70 -20.17 10.14
CA VAL A 77 -14.07 -19.99 11.54
C VAL A 77 -12.99 -20.53 12.46
N TRP A 78 -12.96 -20.03 13.68
CA TRP A 78 -12.18 -20.57 14.79
C TRP A 78 -13.10 -21.32 15.75
N GLY A 79 -12.77 -22.57 16.07
CA GLY A 79 -13.53 -23.39 17.00
C GLY A 79 -13.14 -24.85 16.95
N ASP A 80 -13.96 -25.72 17.51
CA ASP A 80 -13.68 -27.16 17.63
C ASP A 80 -14.32 -28.02 16.53
N HIS A 81 -15.15 -27.43 15.66
CA HIS A 81 -15.80 -28.12 14.56
C HIS A 81 -16.06 -27.24 13.33
N GLY A 82 -16.38 -27.89 12.20
CA GLY A 82 -16.82 -27.27 10.96
C GLY A 82 -17.07 -28.32 9.87
N THR A 83 -17.27 -27.89 8.64
CA THR A 83 -17.50 -28.81 7.50
C THR A 83 -16.21 -29.55 7.12
N TYR A 84 -15.10 -28.83 7.00
CA TYR A 84 -13.79 -29.43 6.71
C TYR A 84 -12.65 -28.55 7.25
N LYS A 85 -11.44 -29.13 7.32
CA LYS A 85 -10.23 -28.40 7.72
C LYS A 85 -9.58 -27.70 6.53
N PRO A 86 -9.20 -26.42 6.64
CA PRO A 86 -8.43 -25.77 5.60
C PRO A 86 -7.09 -26.49 5.39
N ASP A 87 -6.61 -26.53 4.15
CA ASP A 87 -5.29 -27.08 3.85
C ASP A 87 -4.20 -26.20 4.46
N MET A 88 -3.30 -26.80 5.23
CA MET A 88 -2.13 -26.11 5.77
C MET A 88 -1.13 -25.89 4.63
N GLY A 89 -1.02 -24.65 4.19
CA GLY A 89 -0.15 -24.23 3.10
C GLY A 89 1.10 -23.49 3.60
N VAL A 90 2.01 -23.22 2.68
CA VAL A 90 3.14 -22.32 2.93
C VAL A 90 2.57 -20.91 3.18
N VAL A 91 2.79 -20.38 4.39
CA VAL A 91 2.27 -19.05 4.78
C VAL A 91 3.25 -17.92 4.47
N LEU A 92 4.51 -18.25 4.19
CA LEU A 92 5.53 -17.28 3.79
C LEU A 92 5.22 -16.71 2.40
N ARG A 93 5.08 -15.39 2.34
CA ARG A 93 5.00 -14.60 1.12
C ARG A 93 6.31 -13.85 0.92
N GLY A 94 7.15 -14.35 0.04
CA GLY A 94 8.44 -13.72 -0.31
C GLY A 94 9.65 -14.60 -0.02
N PRO A 95 10.88 -14.05 -0.16
CA PRO A 95 12.12 -14.78 0.09
C PRO A 95 12.34 -15.07 1.58
N PHE A 96 13.25 -16.02 1.85
CA PHE A 96 13.81 -16.19 3.19
C PHE A 96 14.59 -14.93 3.62
N ALA A 97 14.38 -14.51 4.86
CA ALA A 97 15.02 -13.36 5.48
C ALA A 97 15.41 -13.64 6.95
N ASP A 98 16.19 -12.73 7.54
CA ASP A 98 16.61 -12.80 8.94
C ASP A 98 15.51 -12.40 9.93
N GLY A 99 14.50 -11.67 9.46
CA GLY A 99 13.33 -11.26 10.22
C GLY A 99 12.05 -11.36 9.39
N TYR A 100 10.91 -11.51 10.06
CA TYR A 100 9.60 -11.64 9.45
C TYR A 100 8.53 -10.86 10.23
N ARG A 101 7.57 -10.28 9.50
CA ARG A 101 6.30 -9.84 10.07
C ARG A 101 5.29 -10.96 9.95
N VAL A 102 4.75 -11.37 11.08
CA VAL A 102 3.71 -12.40 11.21
C VAL A 102 2.37 -11.69 11.33
N VAL A 103 1.41 -12.07 10.49
CA VAL A 103 0.06 -11.50 10.49
C VAL A 103 -0.93 -12.61 10.81
N LEU A 104 -1.75 -12.39 11.85
CA LEU A 104 -2.75 -13.34 12.31
C LEU A 104 -4.05 -13.23 11.49
N GLU A 105 -4.89 -14.27 11.53
CA GLU A 105 -6.24 -14.19 10.97
C GLU A 105 -7.02 -13.03 11.64
N PRO A 106 -7.80 -12.26 10.86
CA PRO A 106 -8.59 -11.17 11.41
C PRO A 106 -9.70 -11.74 12.30
N ARG A 107 -10.02 -11.04 13.38
CA ARG A 107 -10.99 -11.47 14.40
C ARG A 107 -10.63 -12.77 15.14
N LEU A 108 -9.38 -13.22 15.05
CA LEU A 108 -8.91 -14.35 15.84
C LEU A 108 -9.20 -14.08 17.34
N PRO A 109 -9.79 -15.03 18.09
CA PRO A 109 -10.06 -14.85 19.51
C PRO A 109 -8.81 -14.46 20.31
N SER A 110 -8.99 -13.63 21.34
CA SER A 110 -7.85 -13.06 22.08
C SER A 110 -6.96 -14.13 22.72
N ASP A 111 -7.56 -15.20 23.22
CA ASP A 111 -6.86 -16.35 23.79
C ASP A 111 -6.05 -17.12 22.73
N ALA A 112 -6.58 -17.30 21.52
CA ALA A 112 -5.85 -17.85 20.39
C ALA A 112 -4.67 -16.93 19.99
N GLN A 113 -4.89 -15.62 19.89
CA GLN A 113 -3.80 -14.65 19.64
C GLN A 113 -2.70 -14.75 20.69
N TRP A 114 -3.05 -14.75 21.98
CA TRP A 114 -2.09 -14.87 23.08
C TRP A 114 -1.38 -16.22 23.10
N GLY A 115 -2.06 -17.30 22.70
CA GLY A 115 -1.47 -18.62 22.51
C GLY A 115 -0.35 -18.60 21.46
N ILE A 116 -0.63 -18.00 20.30
CA ILE A 116 0.37 -17.85 19.22
C ILE A 116 1.52 -16.96 19.67
N LEU A 117 1.24 -15.78 20.23
CA LEU A 117 2.25 -14.84 20.71
C LEU A 117 3.17 -15.48 21.76
N SER A 118 2.64 -16.34 22.63
CA SER A 118 3.44 -17.05 23.64
C SER A 118 4.43 -18.08 23.08
N THR A 119 4.31 -18.41 21.79
CA THR A 119 5.18 -19.36 21.09
C THR A 119 6.45 -18.68 20.54
N PHE A 120 6.44 -17.34 20.43
CA PHE A 120 7.51 -16.57 19.79
C PHE A 120 8.10 -15.53 20.74
N GLU A 121 9.40 -15.27 20.58
CA GLU A 121 9.97 -14.00 21.03
C GLU A 121 9.65 -12.96 19.95
N TYR A 122 8.84 -11.96 20.29
CA TYR A 122 8.29 -11.00 19.33
C TYR A 122 8.65 -9.56 19.66
N GLU A 123 8.63 -8.75 18.62
CA GLU A 123 8.81 -7.30 18.65
C GLU A 123 7.66 -6.61 17.91
N MET A 124 7.56 -5.28 18.03
CA MET A 124 6.64 -4.44 17.24
C MET A 124 5.18 -4.94 17.18
N LEU A 125 4.67 -5.47 18.29
CA LEU A 125 3.30 -5.97 18.37
C LEU A 125 2.27 -4.86 18.10
N GLN A 126 1.43 -5.09 17.10
CA GLN A 126 0.26 -4.29 16.77
C GLN A 126 -0.99 -5.12 17.01
N LEU A 127 -1.71 -4.82 18.09
CA LEU A 127 -2.96 -5.50 18.42
C LEU A 127 -4.11 -4.94 17.58
N ALA A 128 -4.92 -5.83 17.02
CA ALA A 128 -6.20 -5.45 16.45
C ALA A 128 -7.11 -4.79 17.50
N GLY A 129 -7.82 -3.73 17.10
CA GLY A 129 -8.85 -3.11 17.95
C GLY A 129 -9.98 -4.09 18.28
N MET A 130 -10.69 -3.83 19.39
CA MET A 130 -11.84 -4.65 19.78
C MET A 130 -12.92 -4.63 18.67
N ASN A 131 -13.34 -5.80 18.20
CA ASN A 131 -14.23 -5.99 17.03
C ASN A 131 -13.68 -5.46 15.69
N SER A 132 -12.38 -5.18 15.61
CA SER A 132 -11.75 -4.73 14.37
C SER A 132 -11.74 -5.84 13.33
N VAL A 133 -11.86 -5.43 12.06
CA VAL A 133 -11.67 -6.31 10.90
C VAL A 133 -10.18 -6.44 10.54
N LEU A 134 -9.32 -5.62 11.16
CA LEU A 134 -7.88 -5.64 10.96
C LEU A 134 -7.23 -6.78 11.76
N PRO A 135 -6.16 -7.39 11.25
CA PRO A 135 -5.44 -8.43 11.94
C PRO A 135 -4.49 -7.88 13.02
N THR A 136 -4.15 -8.72 13.99
CA THR A 136 -3.00 -8.50 14.88
C THR A 136 -1.73 -8.91 14.14
N SER A 137 -0.66 -8.15 14.27
CA SER A 137 0.65 -8.47 13.68
C SER A 137 1.81 -8.22 14.63
N PHE A 138 2.91 -8.94 14.44
CA PHE A 138 4.13 -8.79 15.23
C PHE A 138 5.36 -9.19 14.42
N GLU A 139 6.54 -8.83 14.91
CA GLU A 139 7.81 -9.08 14.25
C GLU A 139 8.60 -10.15 14.98
N VAL A 140 9.30 -11.01 14.24
CA VAL A 140 10.12 -12.11 14.78
C VAL A 140 11.42 -12.23 13.99
N HIS A 141 12.48 -12.67 14.66
CA HIS A 141 13.81 -12.81 14.05
C HIS A 141 14.40 -14.20 14.28
N GLY A 142 15.24 -14.66 13.33
CA GLY A 142 16.00 -15.91 13.47
C GLY A 142 15.15 -17.18 13.45
N ILE A 143 13.91 -17.12 12.95
CA ILE A 143 13.00 -18.26 12.84
C ILE A 143 13.04 -18.82 11.42
N ASN A 144 13.10 -20.15 11.28
CA ASN A 144 12.89 -20.79 9.98
C ASN A 144 11.41 -20.67 9.59
N PRO A 145 11.07 -20.06 8.45
CA PRO A 145 9.68 -19.74 8.14
C PRO A 145 8.77 -20.96 7.95
N SER A 146 9.32 -22.16 7.69
CA SER A 146 8.51 -23.39 7.65
C SER A 146 7.88 -23.74 9.01
N VAL A 147 8.32 -23.10 10.10
CA VAL A 147 7.70 -23.24 11.42
C VAL A 147 6.30 -22.62 11.43
N PHE A 148 6.10 -21.52 10.69
CA PHE A 148 4.83 -20.80 10.68
C PHE A 148 3.70 -21.59 10.00
N ASP A 149 4.04 -22.41 9.00
CA ASP A 149 3.09 -23.28 8.28
C ASP A 149 2.35 -24.26 9.20
N ALA A 150 2.88 -24.50 10.41
CA ALA A 150 2.33 -25.42 11.39
C ALA A 150 1.53 -24.75 12.52
N VAL A 151 1.30 -23.43 12.44
CA VAL A 151 0.66 -22.64 13.51
C VAL A 151 -0.70 -22.12 13.03
N PRO A 152 -1.81 -22.74 13.47
CA PRO A 152 -3.15 -22.24 13.18
C PRO A 152 -3.33 -20.80 13.68
N GLY A 153 -4.06 -20.00 12.91
CA GLY A 153 -4.31 -18.59 13.21
C GLY A 153 -3.27 -17.64 12.62
N ILE A 154 -2.17 -18.14 12.02
CA ILE A 154 -1.29 -17.33 11.18
C ILE A 154 -1.91 -17.26 9.78
N TRP A 155 -2.29 -16.06 9.36
CA TRP A 155 -2.86 -15.85 8.03
C TRP A 155 -1.76 -15.75 6.96
N TRP A 156 -0.71 -14.98 7.22
CA TRP A 156 0.51 -15.02 6.40
C TRP A 156 1.73 -14.49 7.16
N VAL A 157 2.89 -14.76 6.59
CA VAL A 157 4.17 -14.23 7.05
C VAL A 157 4.87 -13.55 5.88
N GLU A 158 5.45 -12.39 6.11
CA GLU A 158 6.23 -11.66 5.11
C GLU A 158 7.63 -11.33 5.66
N PRO A 159 8.68 -11.32 4.84
CA PRO A 159 10.02 -10.96 5.30
C PRO A 159 10.05 -9.49 5.74
N LEU A 160 10.75 -9.20 6.84
CA LEU A 160 11.12 -7.84 7.21
C LEU A 160 12.17 -7.36 6.23
N LEU A 161 11.69 -6.67 5.20
CA LEU A 161 12.55 -6.02 4.24
C LEU A 161 13.01 -4.70 4.83
N GLU A 162 14.31 -4.46 4.79
CA GLU A 162 14.86 -3.13 4.99
C GLU A 162 14.29 -2.24 3.88
N THR A 163 13.50 -1.23 4.26
CA THR A 163 13.01 -0.22 3.30
C THR A 163 14.22 0.48 2.71
N LYS A 164 14.57 0.10 1.49
CA LYS A 164 15.57 0.80 0.68
C LYS A 164 14.82 1.58 -0.37
N ALA A 165 15.18 2.84 -0.48
CA ALA A 165 14.82 3.77 -1.52
C ALA A 165 15.15 3.12 -2.90
N ARG A 166 14.20 3.12 -3.86
CA ARG A 166 14.36 2.58 -5.24
C ARG A 166 13.51 3.28 -6.32
N ASN A 167 13.85 4.51 -6.75
CA ASN A 167 13.21 5.16 -7.92
C ASN A 167 13.86 4.80 -9.27
N ASP A 168 15.19 4.66 -9.37
CA ASP A 168 15.83 4.16 -10.62
C ASP A 168 15.21 2.84 -11.08
N LEU A 169 14.77 2.03 -10.12
CA LEU A 169 14.05 0.79 -10.35
C LEU A 169 12.67 1.00 -10.97
N SER A 170 11.87 1.95 -10.48
CA SER A 170 10.50 2.16 -10.95
C SER A 170 10.50 2.71 -12.38
N SER A 171 11.37 3.68 -12.68
CA SER A 171 11.59 4.20 -14.02
C SER A 171 12.16 3.12 -14.96
N SER A 172 13.13 2.33 -14.51
CA SER A 172 13.67 1.21 -15.30
C SER A 172 12.62 0.12 -15.58
N ILE A 173 11.81 -0.27 -14.59
CA ILE A 173 10.73 -1.26 -14.75
C ILE A 173 9.75 -0.76 -15.80
N MET A 174 9.36 0.52 -15.75
CA MET A 174 8.44 1.11 -16.72
C MET A 174 9.05 1.20 -18.13
N GLU A 175 10.35 1.47 -18.25
CA GLU A 175 11.01 1.59 -19.55
C GLU A 175 11.25 0.25 -20.25
N ASN A 176 11.64 -0.80 -19.50
CA ASN A 176 12.13 -2.03 -20.12
C ASN A 176 11.83 -3.33 -19.35
N GLY A 177 11.11 -3.29 -18.22
CA GLY A 177 10.83 -4.47 -17.39
C GLY A 177 12.08 -5.07 -16.73
N SER A 178 13.10 -4.26 -16.50
CA SER A 178 14.33 -4.59 -15.78
C SER A 178 14.45 -3.72 -14.54
N MET A 179 15.27 -4.18 -13.61
CA MET A 179 15.60 -3.44 -12.41
C MET A 179 16.72 -2.40 -12.61
N GLU A 180 17.31 -2.37 -13.80
CA GLU A 180 18.44 -1.52 -14.14
C GLU A 180 18.35 -1.00 -15.58
N GLY A 181 18.80 0.25 -15.76
CA GLY A 181 19.08 0.87 -17.05
C GLY A 181 17.89 1.63 -17.65
N HIS A 182 18.22 2.73 -18.33
CA HIS A 182 17.25 3.64 -18.94
C HIS A 182 17.47 3.72 -20.47
N PRO A 183 16.99 2.73 -21.24
CA PRO A 183 17.17 2.71 -22.68
C PRO A 183 16.46 3.89 -23.37
N ALA A 184 15.38 4.42 -22.81
CA ALA A 184 14.72 5.60 -23.36
C ALA A 184 15.64 6.83 -23.29
N TRP A 185 16.32 7.02 -22.15
CA TRP A 185 17.28 8.11 -21.97
C TRP A 185 18.47 8.01 -22.94
N ASN A 186 18.96 6.79 -23.20
CA ASN A 186 20.01 6.55 -24.19
C ASN A 186 19.60 6.94 -25.63
N LEU A 187 18.28 6.97 -25.90
CA LEU A 187 17.70 7.44 -27.16
C LEU A 187 17.34 8.93 -27.14
N GLY A 188 17.63 9.64 -26.04
CA GLY A 188 17.24 11.04 -25.84
C GLY A 188 15.75 11.23 -25.52
N LEU A 189 15.03 10.16 -25.17
CA LEU A 189 13.62 10.20 -24.78
C LEU A 189 13.51 10.36 -23.27
N ASN A 190 13.47 11.61 -22.81
CA ASN A 190 13.34 11.95 -21.39
C ASN A 190 12.22 12.96 -21.11
N GLY A 191 11.28 13.15 -22.04
CA GLY A 191 10.18 14.12 -21.90
C GLY A 191 10.53 15.56 -22.27
N SER A 192 11.75 15.84 -22.76
CA SER A 192 12.12 17.18 -23.26
C SER A 192 11.09 17.74 -24.24
N GLY A 193 10.64 18.98 -23.99
CA GLY A 193 9.63 19.67 -24.80
C GLY A 193 8.18 19.42 -24.36
N VAL A 194 7.94 18.58 -23.35
CA VAL A 194 6.63 18.35 -22.74
C VAL A 194 6.51 19.18 -21.46
N ILE A 195 5.30 19.70 -21.21
CA ILE A 195 4.91 20.29 -19.93
C ILE A 195 3.85 19.38 -19.32
N ILE A 196 4.09 18.91 -18.10
CA ILE A 196 3.17 18.09 -17.32
C ILE A 196 2.48 19.00 -16.30
N GLY A 197 1.15 18.98 -16.28
CA GLY A 197 0.34 19.65 -15.25
C GLY A 197 0.10 18.72 -14.07
N VAL A 198 0.15 19.28 -12.88
CA VAL A 198 -0.13 18.57 -11.62
C VAL A 198 -1.02 19.46 -10.77
N ALA A 199 -2.08 18.89 -10.21
CA ALA A 199 -2.87 19.53 -9.16
C ALA A 199 -2.76 18.70 -7.87
N ASP A 200 -2.24 19.28 -6.80
CA ASP A 200 -1.99 18.57 -5.54
C ASP A 200 -1.82 19.56 -4.35
N SER A 201 -1.30 19.11 -3.21
CA SER A 201 -1.22 19.83 -1.93
C SER A 201 -0.17 20.94 -1.81
N GLY A 202 0.39 21.38 -2.94
CA GLY A 202 1.49 22.35 -2.98
C GLY A 202 2.85 21.74 -3.27
N ILE A 203 3.85 22.61 -3.46
CA ILE A 203 5.19 22.24 -3.89
C ILE A 203 6.28 23.06 -3.20
N GLU A 204 7.33 22.39 -2.74
CA GLU A 204 8.54 23.02 -2.17
C GLU A 204 9.55 23.35 -3.29
N LEU A 205 9.49 24.58 -3.79
CA LEU A 205 10.24 25.01 -4.98
C LEU A 205 11.76 25.12 -4.79
N ASP A 206 12.25 25.25 -3.56
CA ASP A 206 13.68 25.27 -3.28
C ASP A 206 14.32 23.87 -3.26
N HIS A 207 13.53 22.80 -3.45
CA HIS A 207 14.08 21.46 -3.63
C HIS A 207 14.92 21.34 -4.91
N GLY A 208 15.99 20.52 -4.87
CA GLY A 208 16.96 20.35 -5.96
C GLY A 208 16.38 19.94 -7.30
N CYS A 209 15.26 19.21 -7.28
CA CYS A 209 14.50 18.82 -8.48
C CYS A 209 13.89 20.01 -9.23
N PHE A 210 13.52 21.10 -8.52
CA PHE A 210 12.67 22.16 -9.07
C PHE A 210 13.39 23.50 -9.21
N ARG A 211 14.32 23.82 -8.31
CA ARG A 211 15.06 25.09 -8.35
C ARG A 211 15.98 25.24 -9.56
N GLU A 212 16.27 26.48 -9.93
CA GLU A 212 17.14 26.83 -11.04
C GLU A 212 18.61 26.44 -10.79
N ASN A 213 19.14 26.70 -9.60
CA ASN A 213 20.55 26.41 -9.26
C ASN A 213 20.76 26.10 -7.78
N ALA A 214 22.01 25.95 -7.34
CA ALA A 214 22.38 25.56 -5.97
C ALA A 214 21.78 26.43 -4.85
N THR A 215 21.46 27.69 -5.11
CA THR A 215 21.13 28.67 -4.06
C THR A 215 19.96 29.58 -4.42
N ASP A 216 19.26 29.31 -5.52
CA ASP A 216 18.17 30.15 -6.00
C ASP A 216 17.11 29.30 -6.68
N ILE A 217 15.85 29.59 -6.35
CA ILE A 217 14.68 29.01 -7.02
C ILE A 217 14.67 29.50 -8.46
N GLY A 218 15.01 30.77 -8.70
CA GLY A 218 14.86 31.41 -10.01
C GLY A 218 13.46 32.00 -10.21
N GLU A 219 13.31 32.79 -11.28
CA GLU A 219 12.01 33.36 -11.65
C GLU A 219 11.17 32.30 -12.36
N ILE A 220 10.08 31.85 -11.73
CA ILE A 220 9.13 30.90 -12.33
C ILE A 220 8.59 31.46 -13.65
N GLY A 221 8.62 30.64 -14.70
CA GLY A 221 8.17 31.08 -16.01
C GLY A 221 8.71 30.24 -17.16
N VAL A 222 8.48 30.73 -18.37
CA VAL A 222 8.88 30.04 -19.62
C VAL A 222 10.39 29.81 -19.74
N ASP A 223 11.20 30.65 -19.09
CA ASP A 223 12.67 30.60 -19.09
C ASP A 223 13.25 29.83 -17.89
N HIS A 224 12.42 29.47 -16.92
CA HIS A 224 12.82 28.66 -15.78
C HIS A 224 13.14 27.23 -16.24
N ARG A 225 14.21 26.59 -15.72
CA ARG A 225 14.64 25.27 -16.21
C ARG A 225 13.56 24.20 -16.05
N LYS A 226 12.85 24.20 -14.92
CA LYS A 226 11.90 23.16 -14.54
C LYS A 226 10.44 23.61 -14.47
N VAL A 227 10.14 24.75 -13.86
CA VAL A 227 8.77 25.11 -13.48
C VAL A 227 8.26 26.29 -14.31
N VAL A 228 7.24 26.03 -15.13
CA VAL A 228 6.65 27.02 -16.05
C VAL A 228 5.66 27.93 -15.32
N LEU A 229 4.90 27.37 -14.39
CA LEU A 229 3.90 28.09 -13.61
C LEU A 229 3.62 27.34 -12.31
N VAL A 230 3.37 28.10 -11.24
CA VAL A 230 2.82 27.60 -9.98
C VAL A 230 1.60 28.46 -9.64
N ASN A 231 0.44 27.83 -9.53
CA ASN A 231 -0.78 28.49 -9.08
C ASN A 231 -0.99 28.18 -7.60
N THR A 232 -0.68 29.16 -6.74
CA THR A 232 -0.98 29.16 -5.31
C THR A 232 -2.04 30.25 -5.03
N SER A 233 -3.16 30.21 -5.76
CA SER A 233 -4.24 31.21 -5.56
C SER A 233 -5.20 30.83 -4.44
N ILE A 234 -5.26 29.54 -4.10
CA ILE A 234 -6.08 28.99 -3.01
C ILE A 234 -5.43 29.25 -1.65
N ASP A 235 -4.11 29.08 -1.56
CA ASP A 235 -3.31 29.47 -0.40
C ASP A 235 -1.86 29.80 -0.80
N GLY A 236 -0.94 29.91 0.17
CA GLY A 236 0.46 30.26 -0.10
C GLY A 236 1.38 29.12 -0.54
N GLY A 237 0.88 27.90 -0.82
CA GLY A 237 1.70 26.71 -1.09
C GLY A 237 1.54 25.59 -0.05
N ASP A 238 2.50 24.68 0.00
CA ASP A 238 2.50 23.50 0.88
C ASP A 238 2.84 23.88 2.35
N HIS A 239 1.86 23.79 3.26
CA HIS A 239 2.05 24.13 4.67
C HIS A 239 1.88 22.96 5.63
N SER A 240 2.76 22.92 6.63
CA SER A 240 2.63 21.98 7.76
C SER A 240 1.28 22.14 8.46
N GLY A 241 0.54 21.04 8.55
CA GLY A 241 -0.79 20.98 9.16
C GLY A 241 -1.95 20.96 8.16
N GLN A 242 -1.68 21.15 6.87
CA GLN A 242 -2.66 20.92 5.80
C GLN A 242 -2.79 19.42 5.50
N ALA A 243 -3.92 19.06 4.88
CA ALA A 243 -4.13 17.70 4.38
C ALA A 243 -3.03 17.35 3.37
N ASP A 244 -2.50 16.12 3.47
CA ASP A 244 -1.52 15.61 2.52
C ASP A 244 -0.27 16.51 2.34
N TYR A 245 0.16 17.19 3.41
CA TYR A 245 1.41 17.97 3.46
C TYR A 245 2.58 17.16 2.86
N LYS A 246 3.37 17.79 1.97
CA LYS A 246 4.47 17.18 1.19
C LYS A 246 4.07 16.24 0.06
N HIS A 247 2.80 15.92 -0.12
CA HIS A 247 2.34 14.99 -1.15
C HIS A 247 2.62 15.55 -2.54
N GLY A 248 2.23 16.80 -2.81
CA GLY A 248 2.44 17.43 -4.11
C GLY A 248 3.92 17.54 -4.52
N THR A 249 4.81 17.84 -3.58
CA THR A 249 6.27 17.81 -3.82
C THR A 249 6.74 16.42 -4.27
N HIS A 250 6.24 15.35 -3.64
CA HIS A 250 6.58 13.96 -3.99
C HIS A 250 6.00 13.56 -5.36
N ILE A 251 4.77 13.96 -5.67
CA ILE A 251 4.16 13.71 -6.99
C ILE A 251 4.92 14.46 -8.09
N ALA A 252 5.21 15.74 -7.89
CA ALA A 252 6.00 16.54 -8.84
C ALA A 252 7.38 15.94 -9.09
N GLY A 253 8.05 15.45 -8.05
CA GLY A 253 9.37 14.83 -8.20
C GLY A 253 9.30 13.53 -9.01
N SER A 254 8.27 12.71 -8.80
CA SER A 254 8.06 11.46 -9.54
C SER A 254 7.89 11.75 -11.05
N LEU A 255 7.23 12.86 -11.38
CA LEU A 255 6.91 13.23 -12.75
C LEU A 255 8.02 13.98 -13.50
N VAL A 256 8.80 14.82 -12.83
CA VAL A 256 9.74 15.71 -13.54
C VAL A 256 11.10 15.91 -12.87
N CYS A 257 11.40 15.22 -11.76
CA CYS A 257 12.65 15.48 -11.04
C CYS A 257 13.88 15.30 -11.94
N ASP A 258 14.66 16.38 -11.99
CA ASP A 258 15.99 16.48 -12.57
C ASP A 258 16.78 17.35 -11.62
N MET A 259 17.88 16.90 -11.04
CA MET A 259 18.62 17.71 -10.07
C MET A 259 19.17 18.98 -10.74
N TRP A 260 19.26 20.09 -9.99
CA TRP A 260 19.73 21.39 -10.51
C TRP A 260 21.12 21.32 -11.18
N ASN A 261 21.94 20.35 -10.78
CA ASN A 261 23.27 20.11 -11.33
C ASN A 261 23.30 19.04 -12.45
N GLY A 262 22.14 18.50 -12.85
CA GLY A 262 21.99 17.45 -13.87
C GLY A 262 22.48 16.07 -13.41
N THR A 263 22.65 15.85 -12.10
CA THR A 263 23.03 14.53 -11.58
C THR A 263 21.88 13.57 -11.78
N VAL A 264 22.12 12.55 -12.60
CA VAL A 264 21.22 11.41 -12.74
C VAL A 264 21.55 10.40 -11.63
N GLY A 265 20.53 10.02 -10.89
CA GLY A 265 20.60 9.02 -9.83
C GLY A 265 19.24 8.81 -9.19
N GLU A 266 19.25 8.25 -7.98
CA GLU A 266 18.03 7.96 -7.25
C GLU A 266 17.12 9.19 -7.12
N GLY A 267 15.85 9.03 -7.49
CA GLY A 267 14.88 10.12 -7.52
C GLY A 267 14.68 10.73 -8.91
N THR A 268 15.55 10.44 -9.88
CA THR A 268 15.44 10.99 -11.25
C THR A 268 14.21 10.44 -11.94
N SER A 269 13.35 11.34 -12.43
CA SER A 269 12.12 10.95 -13.12
C SER A 269 12.42 10.33 -14.49
N PRO A 270 11.62 9.35 -14.96
CA PRO A 270 11.69 8.88 -16.36
C PRO A 270 11.50 10.03 -17.37
N SER A 271 10.76 11.06 -16.98
CA SER A 271 10.52 12.29 -17.72
C SER A 271 11.29 13.49 -17.16
N HIS A 272 12.53 13.29 -16.67
CA HIS A 272 13.37 14.36 -16.12
C HIS A 272 13.64 15.54 -17.08
N GLY A 273 13.47 15.38 -18.39
CA GLY A 273 13.53 16.49 -19.37
C GLY A 273 12.23 17.30 -19.49
N ALA A 274 11.11 16.81 -18.97
CA ALA A 274 9.85 17.54 -18.96
C ALA A 274 9.89 18.71 -17.96
N ARG A 275 8.99 19.67 -18.20
CA ARG A 275 8.75 20.82 -17.32
C ARG A 275 7.41 20.70 -16.62
N LEU A 276 7.24 21.44 -15.54
CA LEU A 276 6.11 21.34 -14.63
C LEU A 276 5.25 22.60 -14.68
N LEU A 277 3.94 22.41 -14.69
CA LEU A 277 2.96 23.39 -14.24
C LEU A 277 2.31 22.79 -12.99
N PHE A 278 2.34 23.52 -11.87
CA PHE A 278 1.80 23.04 -10.61
C PHE A 278 0.62 23.90 -10.17
N GLN A 279 -0.46 23.26 -9.72
CA GLN A 279 -1.68 23.90 -9.23
C GLN A 279 -1.90 23.43 -7.79
N ASP A 280 -1.79 24.33 -6.84
CA ASP A 280 -2.14 24.04 -5.46
C ASP A 280 -3.65 24.03 -5.30
N VAL A 281 -4.20 22.89 -4.89
CA VAL A 281 -5.65 22.67 -4.72
C VAL A 281 -6.03 22.30 -3.30
N VAL A 282 -5.12 22.45 -2.33
CA VAL A 282 -5.39 22.18 -0.92
C VAL A 282 -5.28 23.49 -0.13
N ASN A 283 -6.06 23.62 0.94
CA ASN A 283 -5.90 24.70 1.92
C ASN A 283 -6.09 24.20 3.36
N GLU A 284 -6.18 25.12 4.31
CA GLU A 284 -6.39 24.80 5.74
C GLU A 284 -7.67 24.00 6.03
N SER A 285 -8.65 24.01 5.13
CA SER A 285 -9.90 23.25 5.22
C SER A 285 -9.84 21.89 4.51
N GLY A 286 -8.73 21.58 3.82
CA GLY A 286 -8.53 20.36 3.03
C GLY A 286 -8.55 20.60 1.52
N TRP A 287 -8.85 19.55 0.76
CA TRP A 287 -9.00 19.60 -0.70
C TRP A 287 -10.07 20.61 -1.12
N SER A 288 -9.70 21.49 -2.05
CA SER A 288 -10.47 22.67 -2.46
C SER A 288 -10.23 22.97 -3.95
N GLU A 289 -10.25 21.92 -4.77
CA GLU A 289 -10.04 22.03 -6.20
C GLU A 289 -11.08 22.93 -6.90
N PRO A 290 -10.68 23.68 -7.93
CA PRO A 290 -11.65 24.35 -8.80
C PRO A 290 -12.41 23.32 -9.64
N SER A 291 -13.45 23.76 -10.36
CA SER A 291 -14.10 22.92 -11.37
C SER A 291 -13.10 22.43 -12.42
N ILE A 292 -13.30 21.22 -12.93
CA ILE A 292 -12.33 20.56 -13.81
C ILE A 292 -12.08 21.35 -15.10
N ASP A 293 -13.09 22.04 -15.61
CA ASP A 293 -12.95 22.92 -16.77
C ASP A 293 -11.98 24.08 -16.50
N TRP A 294 -12.02 24.69 -15.32
CA TRP A 294 -11.11 25.77 -14.96
C TRP A 294 -9.69 25.25 -14.71
N LEU A 295 -9.57 24.12 -13.99
CA LEU A 295 -8.30 23.46 -13.71
C LEU A 295 -7.54 23.17 -15.01
N LEU A 296 -8.21 22.49 -15.95
CA LEU A 296 -7.59 22.05 -17.20
C LEU A 296 -7.48 23.18 -18.24
N ALA A 297 -8.35 24.21 -18.20
CA ALA A 297 -8.22 25.38 -19.06
C ALA A 297 -6.99 26.22 -18.73
N GLU A 298 -6.67 26.42 -17.44
CA GLU A 298 -5.42 27.08 -17.05
C GLU A 298 -4.21 26.28 -17.55
N ALA A 299 -4.22 24.96 -17.34
CA ALA A 299 -3.14 24.09 -17.77
C ALA A 299 -2.92 24.19 -19.30
N VAL A 300 -3.98 24.03 -20.11
CA VAL A 300 -3.90 24.13 -21.57
C VAL A 300 -3.49 25.52 -22.05
N ALA A 301 -3.97 26.59 -21.41
CA ALA A 301 -3.56 27.96 -21.75
C ALA A 301 -2.05 28.18 -21.60
N ASN A 302 -1.40 27.37 -20.75
CA ASN A 302 0.04 27.38 -20.52
C ASN A 302 0.79 26.23 -21.22
N GLY A 303 0.14 25.55 -22.17
CA GLY A 303 0.75 24.54 -23.03
C GLY A 303 0.80 23.12 -22.45
N VAL A 304 0.10 22.87 -21.34
CA VAL A 304 -0.05 21.52 -20.79
C VAL A 304 -1.11 20.75 -21.57
N ILE A 305 -0.80 19.51 -21.91
CA ILE A 305 -1.78 18.56 -22.49
C ILE A 305 -1.80 17.21 -21.75
N ILE A 306 -0.88 16.98 -20.81
CA ILE A 306 -0.86 15.81 -19.93
C ILE A 306 -1.02 16.33 -18.52
N HIS A 307 -2.04 15.84 -17.82
CA HIS A 307 -2.33 16.22 -16.46
C HIS A 307 -2.33 14.99 -15.55
N SER A 308 -1.82 15.15 -14.33
CA SER A 308 -1.73 14.09 -13.33
C SER A 308 -2.41 14.53 -12.05
N ASP A 309 -3.46 13.80 -11.68
CA ASP A 309 -4.29 14.07 -10.51
C ASP A 309 -4.26 12.85 -9.58
N SER A 310 -3.61 12.98 -8.43
CA SER A 310 -3.44 11.90 -7.44
C SER A 310 -4.39 12.01 -6.26
N TRP A 311 -5.62 12.44 -6.54
CA TRP A 311 -6.66 12.71 -5.55
C TRP A 311 -8.05 12.35 -6.08
N GLY A 312 -9.01 12.25 -5.16
CA GLY A 312 -10.40 11.87 -5.45
C GLY A 312 -11.18 11.67 -4.16
N ASP A 313 -12.50 11.53 -4.28
CA ASP A 313 -13.39 11.28 -3.14
C ASP A 313 -13.60 9.78 -2.97
N ASP A 314 -13.77 9.32 -1.73
CA ASP A 314 -14.05 7.91 -1.40
C ASP A 314 -15.50 7.50 -1.76
N THR A 315 -15.92 7.71 -3.01
CA THR A 315 -17.20 7.29 -3.57
C THR A 315 -17.01 6.61 -4.92
N GLU A 316 -17.72 5.49 -5.11
CA GLU A 316 -17.68 4.71 -6.35
C GLU A 316 -18.64 5.27 -7.42
N ALA A 317 -19.51 6.22 -7.01
CA ALA A 317 -20.50 6.83 -7.87
C ALA A 317 -19.85 7.63 -9.00
N TYR A 318 -20.47 7.60 -10.18
CA TYR A 318 -20.11 8.51 -11.26
C TYR A 318 -20.63 9.92 -10.94
N THR A 319 -19.72 10.84 -10.61
CA THR A 319 -20.07 12.18 -10.10
C THR A 319 -20.07 13.22 -11.23
N LEU A 320 -20.45 14.45 -10.88
CA LEU A 320 -20.28 15.59 -11.78
C LEU A 320 -18.80 15.79 -12.15
N ARG A 321 -17.87 15.61 -11.21
CA ARG A 321 -16.42 15.75 -11.45
C ARG A 321 -15.93 14.73 -12.48
N SER A 322 -16.32 13.45 -12.37
CA SER A 322 -16.05 12.45 -13.41
C SER A 322 -16.65 12.84 -14.77
N ALA A 323 -17.88 13.37 -14.77
CA ALA A 323 -18.54 13.85 -15.98
C ALA A 323 -17.83 15.04 -16.62
N GLU A 324 -17.30 15.96 -15.83
CA GLU A 324 -16.55 17.13 -16.32
C GLU A 324 -15.22 16.71 -16.94
N PHE A 325 -14.50 15.74 -16.35
CA PHE A 325 -13.35 15.12 -17.02
C PHE A 325 -13.74 14.51 -18.37
N ASP A 326 -14.85 13.76 -18.43
CA ASP A 326 -15.34 13.16 -19.67
C ASP A 326 -15.69 14.20 -20.73
N LEU A 327 -16.36 15.27 -20.33
CA LEU A 327 -16.72 16.38 -21.20
C LEU A 327 -15.47 17.11 -21.71
N TRP A 328 -14.53 17.44 -20.82
CA TRP A 328 -13.29 18.12 -21.18
C TRP A 328 -12.52 17.36 -22.26
N HIS A 329 -12.24 16.08 -22.02
CA HIS A 329 -11.46 15.25 -22.94
C HIS A 329 -12.18 14.95 -24.25
N ARG A 330 -13.51 15.06 -24.27
CA ARG A 330 -14.29 15.01 -25.52
C ARG A 330 -14.14 16.29 -26.34
N GLU A 331 -14.15 17.46 -25.69
CA GLU A 331 -14.04 18.75 -26.38
C GLU A 331 -12.56 19.12 -26.70
N MET A 332 -11.60 18.59 -25.94
CA MET A 332 -10.17 18.81 -26.06
C MET A 332 -9.41 17.48 -26.24
N PRO A 333 -9.56 16.79 -27.38
CA PRO A 333 -9.11 15.39 -27.57
C PRO A 333 -7.60 15.18 -27.59
N TRP A 334 -6.81 16.25 -27.55
CA TRP A 334 -5.35 16.20 -27.40
C TRP A 334 -4.88 16.35 -25.95
N SER A 335 -5.78 16.69 -25.03
CA SER A 335 -5.54 16.66 -23.58
C SER A 335 -5.70 15.22 -23.06
N LEU A 336 -5.02 14.87 -21.97
CA LEU A 336 -5.22 13.60 -21.27
C LEU A 336 -4.90 13.74 -19.78
N ALA A 337 -5.82 13.29 -18.92
CA ALA A 337 -5.64 13.21 -17.48
C ALA A 337 -5.34 11.77 -17.03
N PHE A 338 -4.35 11.64 -16.15
CA PHE A 338 -3.99 10.40 -15.45
C PHE A 338 -4.44 10.52 -14.01
N ILE A 339 -5.29 9.60 -13.56
CA ILE A 339 -6.00 9.71 -12.28
C ILE A 339 -5.76 8.48 -11.42
N ALA A 340 -5.48 8.68 -10.14
CA ALA A 340 -5.35 7.59 -9.17
C ALA A 340 -6.75 7.01 -8.81
N PRO A 341 -6.94 5.68 -8.84
CA PRO A 341 -8.22 5.02 -8.59
C PRO A 341 -8.65 4.95 -7.13
N GLY A 342 -7.77 5.36 -6.22
CA GLY A 342 -7.89 5.16 -4.78
C GLY A 342 -6.98 4.07 -4.22
N ASN A 343 -7.00 3.99 -2.89
CA ASN A 343 -6.16 3.11 -2.08
C ASN A 343 -6.96 2.04 -1.34
N ASN A 344 -8.02 1.51 -1.97
CA ASN A 344 -8.81 0.41 -1.43
C ASN A 344 -9.03 -0.69 -2.50
N PRO A 345 -8.48 -1.90 -2.32
CA PRO A 345 -8.49 -2.95 -3.34
C PRO A 345 -9.89 -3.47 -3.71
N SER A 346 -10.86 -3.26 -2.83
CA SER A 346 -12.26 -3.68 -3.03
C SER A 346 -13.15 -2.58 -3.60
N LYS A 347 -12.58 -1.42 -3.93
CA LYS A 347 -13.29 -0.22 -4.34
C LYS A 347 -12.62 0.43 -5.54
N PHE A 348 -13.36 1.30 -6.21
CA PHE A 348 -12.87 2.06 -7.34
C PHE A 348 -13.53 3.43 -7.37
N TYR A 349 -12.75 4.47 -7.10
CA TYR A 349 -13.29 5.77 -6.75
C TYR A 349 -13.30 6.75 -7.92
N GLU A 350 -14.09 7.80 -7.75
CA GLU A 350 -14.06 8.96 -8.62
C GLU A 350 -12.88 9.89 -8.27
N PRO A 351 -12.35 10.67 -9.24
CA PRO A 351 -12.79 10.76 -10.63
C PRO A 351 -12.18 9.72 -11.58
N ALA A 352 -11.43 8.73 -11.08
CA ALA A 352 -10.82 7.69 -11.92
C ALA A 352 -11.84 6.78 -12.64
N ASN A 353 -13.10 6.79 -12.19
CA ASN A 353 -14.24 6.17 -12.86
C ASN A 353 -14.82 6.96 -14.05
N ALA A 354 -14.23 8.10 -14.40
CA ALA A 354 -14.46 8.75 -15.68
C ALA A 354 -14.02 7.85 -16.86
N ARG A 355 -14.64 8.03 -18.02
CA ARG A 355 -14.48 7.16 -19.20
C ARG A 355 -13.41 7.65 -20.17
N ASN A 356 -13.11 8.95 -20.18
CA ASN A 356 -12.12 9.60 -21.05
C ASN A 356 -10.86 10.03 -20.28
N VAL A 357 -10.54 9.32 -19.20
CA VAL A 357 -9.30 9.50 -18.43
C VAL A 357 -8.50 8.20 -18.41
N VAL A 358 -7.25 8.27 -17.99
CA VAL A 358 -6.43 7.09 -17.74
C VAL A 358 -6.37 6.81 -16.24
N SER A 359 -7.14 5.84 -15.77
CA SER A 359 -7.00 5.33 -14.41
C SER A 359 -5.73 4.50 -14.26
N VAL A 360 -4.87 4.85 -13.29
CA VAL A 360 -3.56 4.22 -13.06
C VAL A 360 -3.52 3.50 -11.71
N GLY A 361 -3.55 2.17 -11.74
CA GLY A 361 -3.37 1.36 -10.52
C GLY A 361 -1.91 1.18 -10.12
N GLY A 362 -1.69 0.69 -8.90
CA GLY A 362 -0.36 0.40 -8.36
C GLY A 362 0.07 -1.06 -8.54
N THR A 363 1.34 -1.27 -8.88
CA THR A 363 2.05 -2.56 -8.76
C THR A 363 3.10 -2.51 -7.66
N MET A 364 3.59 -3.68 -7.29
CA MET A 364 4.87 -3.80 -6.59
C MET A 364 6.01 -3.23 -7.45
N SER A 365 7.12 -2.86 -6.80
CA SER A 365 8.34 -2.34 -7.43
C SER A 365 9.45 -3.38 -7.54
N ASP A 366 9.14 -4.66 -7.39
CA ASP A 366 10.10 -5.78 -7.38
C ASP A 366 10.28 -6.46 -8.75
N ASN A 367 9.86 -5.78 -9.83
CA ASN A 367 9.78 -6.31 -11.20
C ASN A 367 8.85 -7.54 -11.35
N SER A 368 7.96 -7.78 -10.38
CA SER A 368 6.84 -8.70 -10.55
C SER A 368 5.66 -8.03 -11.24
N THR A 369 4.68 -8.84 -11.64
CA THR A 369 3.39 -8.35 -12.14
C THR A 369 2.34 -8.25 -11.03
N ASN A 370 2.75 -8.28 -9.76
CA ASN A 370 1.83 -8.25 -8.64
C ASN A 370 1.28 -6.84 -8.44
N LEU A 371 -0.04 -6.76 -8.23
CA LEU A 371 -0.68 -5.50 -7.84
C LEU A 371 -0.26 -5.11 -6.43
N TYR A 372 -0.15 -3.82 -6.20
CA TYR A 372 0.00 -3.27 -4.86
C TYR A 372 -1.28 -3.60 -4.05
N PRO A 373 -1.19 -4.26 -2.88
CA PRO A 373 -2.37 -4.73 -2.17
C PRO A 373 -3.38 -3.64 -1.77
N SER A 374 -2.95 -2.38 -1.65
CA SER A 374 -3.86 -1.28 -1.38
C SER A 374 -4.41 -0.63 -2.65
N SER A 375 -3.90 -0.93 -3.84
CA SER A 375 -4.38 -0.29 -5.07
C SER A 375 -5.85 -0.64 -5.32
N SER A 376 -6.69 0.37 -5.52
CA SER A 376 -8.00 0.19 -6.13
C SER A 376 -7.88 -0.40 -7.54
N THR A 377 -8.84 -1.25 -7.95
CA THR A 377 -8.73 -2.04 -9.19
C THR A 377 -9.92 -1.94 -10.14
N GLY A 378 -11.14 -1.81 -9.61
CA GLY A 378 -12.38 -1.88 -10.37
C GLY A 378 -13.18 -3.15 -10.10
N PRO A 379 -14.31 -3.37 -10.80
CA PRO A 379 -14.87 -2.53 -11.85
C PRO A 379 -15.44 -1.21 -11.33
N THR A 380 -15.89 -0.32 -12.22
CA THR A 380 -16.74 0.82 -11.82
C THR A 380 -18.09 0.32 -11.29
N GLU A 381 -18.87 1.17 -10.61
CA GLU A 381 -20.24 0.84 -10.18
C GLU A 381 -21.13 0.39 -11.35
N GLU A 382 -20.90 0.93 -12.55
CA GLU A 382 -21.61 0.56 -13.78
C GLU A 382 -21.09 -0.74 -14.43
N GLY A 383 -20.13 -1.42 -13.82
CA GLY A 383 -19.55 -2.67 -14.32
C GLY A 383 -18.55 -2.48 -15.47
N LEU A 384 -18.03 -1.27 -15.67
CA LEU A 384 -16.98 -1.01 -16.67
C LEU A 384 -15.62 -1.45 -16.12
N ARG A 385 -14.67 -1.67 -17.03
CA ARG A 385 -13.27 -1.91 -16.66
C ARG A 385 -12.77 -0.74 -15.80
N GLY A 386 -12.17 -1.04 -14.64
CA GLY A 386 -11.53 -0.04 -13.78
C GLY A 386 -10.20 0.41 -14.36
N ASN A 387 -9.08 0.05 -13.72
CA ASN A 387 -7.77 0.51 -14.16
C ASN A 387 -7.48 0.23 -15.65
N PHE A 388 -7.01 1.28 -16.33
CA PHE A 388 -6.58 1.18 -17.71
C PHE A 388 -5.18 0.59 -17.78
N ILE A 389 -4.27 1.15 -16.98
CA ILE A 389 -2.88 0.71 -16.81
C ILE A 389 -2.53 0.60 -15.32
N VAL A 390 -1.36 0.02 -15.05
CA VAL A 390 -0.77 -0.03 -13.71
C VAL A 390 0.70 0.38 -13.79
N ALA A 391 1.23 0.95 -12.71
CA ALA A 391 2.62 1.37 -12.58
C ALA A 391 3.15 1.06 -11.17
N PRO A 392 4.48 0.94 -10.96
CA PRO A 392 5.05 0.76 -9.63
C PRO A 392 4.58 1.85 -8.66
N ALA A 393 4.08 1.45 -7.49
CA ALA A 393 3.50 2.36 -6.49
C ALA A 393 4.04 2.15 -5.06
N VAL A 394 5.01 1.27 -4.87
CA VAL A 394 5.55 0.93 -3.53
C VAL A 394 7.03 1.32 -3.45
N GLY A 395 7.39 2.07 -2.42
CA GLY A 395 8.78 2.49 -2.19
C GLY A 395 9.29 3.42 -3.29
N ILE A 396 8.40 4.25 -3.85
CA ILE A 396 8.73 5.23 -4.89
C ILE A 396 9.47 6.39 -4.24
N VAL A 397 10.72 6.57 -4.66
CA VAL A 397 11.58 7.63 -4.14
C VAL A 397 11.35 8.90 -4.92
N SER A 398 11.10 10.00 -4.22
CA SER A 398 10.91 11.29 -4.87
C SER A 398 11.41 12.43 -4.00
N ALA A 399 11.30 13.65 -4.52
CA ALA A 399 11.58 14.88 -3.80
C ALA A 399 10.89 14.89 -2.43
N ASN A 400 11.67 15.18 -1.39
CA ASN A 400 11.20 15.30 -0.03
C ASN A 400 11.12 16.77 0.35
N ALA A 401 9.91 17.31 0.48
CA ALA A 401 9.75 18.61 1.12
C ALA A 401 10.24 18.54 2.58
N ASP A 402 11.12 19.44 3.00
CA ASP A 402 11.59 19.50 4.39
C ASP A 402 10.78 20.51 5.25
N GLY A 403 9.98 21.35 4.61
CA GLY A 403 9.16 22.40 5.22
C GLY A 403 9.90 23.71 5.47
N ASN A 404 11.14 23.82 5.03
CA ASN A 404 11.95 25.01 5.09
C ASN A 404 12.25 25.49 3.67
N VAL A 405 11.45 26.45 3.21
CA VAL A 405 11.51 27.09 1.88
C VAL A 405 12.79 27.89 1.56
N SER A 406 13.83 27.71 2.36
CA SER A 406 15.14 28.34 2.21
C SER A 406 16.30 27.40 2.50
N SER A 407 16.03 26.10 2.69
CA SER A 407 17.07 25.11 2.97
C SER A 407 17.86 24.75 1.73
N PHE A 408 17.24 24.89 0.54
CA PHE A 408 17.79 24.41 -0.72
C PHE A 408 18.21 22.93 -0.62
N ASN A 409 17.36 22.12 -0.02
CA ASN A 409 17.64 20.70 0.20
C ASN A 409 17.59 19.89 -1.10
N ASP A 410 18.24 18.73 -1.06
CA ASP A 410 18.35 17.76 -2.15
C ASP A 410 17.81 16.38 -1.68
N ASP A 411 17.00 16.38 -0.62
CA ASP A 411 16.63 15.18 0.11
C ASP A 411 15.58 14.36 -0.65
N MET A 412 15.72 13.05 -0.63
CA MET A 412 14.78 12.14 -1.27
C MET A 412 14.05 11.31 -0.20
N ARG A 413 12.78 10.95 -0.44
CA ARG A 413 11.97 10.12 0.46
C ARG A 413 11.25 8.98 -0.24
#